data_AF-A0A1X6ZXC5-F1
#
_entry.id   AF-A0A1X6ZXC5-F1
#
_cell.length_a   1.000
_cell.length_b   1.000
_cell.length_c   1.000
_cell.angle_alpha   90.00
_cell.angle_beta   90.00
_cell.angle_gamma   90.00
#
_symmetry.space_group_name_H-M   'P 1'
#
loop_
_entity.id
_entity.type
_entity.pdbx_description
1 polymer ?
#
loop_
_entity_poly.entity_id
_entity_poly.type
_entity_poly.pdbx_seq_one_letter_code
_entity_poly.pdbx_strand_id
1 'polypeptide(L)'
;MPQIHFILKASLHEYVFNPFRPEGLSFTDEANGLEIQIKCRGDESDSDFGHRNLELIAKVSRDATERQTNFVETLVVERIVKPDETPLNLPHFLGNDEVIDLNGKIAPGYGPNVDILPRKLRELCVSTGKEMERHAIRFLQLLRWLEKVPGPEKIGYGPDIRGGLYWRTTQENYHAVPRRKRDAFTLLVGEGLKWSDETQRNFTQLWSNTGQQEPLGHQLLREAKNIADQNHRSALLICYSALEIGVKQHISKCAPDASWLAMYSPSPPLFNILRNYLPELHSGKRDFENWSEIKSELNLVYDFTQDRNRLAHRGESIEGSLENYLRITEDLLYAFDVFEGHGWAKKQVSYKFAKLMDWGPIGGGGYLTLHDPEQ
;
A
#
# COMPACT_ATOMS: atom_id res chain seq x y z
N MET A 1 15.72 25.43 -17.04
CA MET A 1 16.12 24.23 -17.82
C MET A 1 14.85 23.61 -18.40
N PRO A 2 14.92 22.93 -19.55
CA PRO A 2 13.77 22.19 -20.10
C PRO A 2 13.32 21.11 -19.12
N GLN A 3 12.02 20.83 -19.04
CA GLN A 3 11.47 19.80 -18.15
C GLN A 3 10.50 18.90 -18.91
N ILE A 4 10.43 17.64 -18.47
CA ILE A 4 9.38 16.71 -18.82
C ILE A 4 8.55 16.47 -17.56
N HIS A 5 7.25 16.71 -17.65
CA HIS A 5 6.30 16.46 -16.57
C HIS A 5 5.71 15.07 -16.76
N PHE A 6 5.83 14.21 -15.76
CA PHE A 6 5.32 12.85 -15.76
C PHE A 6 4.08 12.73 -14.88
N ILE A 7 3.13 11.90 -15.31
CA ILE A 7 2.00 11.45 -14.50
C ILE A 7 1.92 9.93 -14.52
N LEU A 8 1.79 9.31 -13.36
CA LEU A 8 1.40 7.92 -13.19
C LEU A 8 -0.06 7.89 -12.74
N LYS A 9 -0.93 7.26 -13.53
CA LYS A 9 -2.33 7.01 -13.15
C LYS A 9 -2.53 5.55 -12.81
N ALA A 10 -3.30 5.25 -11.78
CA ALA A 10 -3.68 3.90 -11.40
C ALA A 10 -5.12 3.85 -10.88
N SER A 11 -5.89 2.85 -11.28
CA SER A 11 -7.20 2.62 -10.71
C SER A 11 -7.08 1.99 -9.33
N LEU A 12 -7.84 2.52 -8.38
CA LEU A 12 -8.02 2.03 -7.03
C LEU A 12 -9.41 1.42 -6.93
N HIS A 13 -9.50 0.10 -7.08
CA HIS A 13 -10.75 -0.64 -6.96
C HIS A 13 -11.07 -0.91 -5.51
N GLU A 14 -12.36 -0.93 -5.19
CA GLU A 14 -12.93 -1.20 -3.86
C GLU A 14 -12.69 -0.09 -2.81
N TYR A 15 -11.82 0.88 -3.11
CA TYR A 15 -11.62 2.03 -2.25
C TYR A 15 -12.80 2.99 -2.37
N VAL A 16 -13.25 3.52 -1.24
CA VAL A 16 -14.22 4.61 -1.15
C VAL A 16 -13.73 5.65 -0.14
N PHE A 17 -14.05 6.93 -0.31
CA PHE A 17 -13.87 7.90 0.77
C PHE A 17 -15.01 7.77 1.79
N ASN A 18 -14.67 7.64 3.08
CA ASN A 18 -15.66 7.63 4.15
C ASN A 18 -15.18 8.49 5.34
N PRO A 19 -15.72 9.70 5.57
CA PRO A 19 -16.85 10.30 4.86
C PRO A 19 -16.52 10.64 3.40
N PHE A 20 -17.57 10.83 2.59
CA PHE A 20 -17.43 11.21 1.19
C PHE A 20 -16.57 12.48 1.01
N ARG A 21 -15.68 12.47 0.00
CA ARG A 21 -14.79 13.58 -0.36
C ARG A 21 -14.72 13.75 -1.88
N PRO A 22 -15.55 14.64 -2.47
CA PRO A 22 -15.53 14.89 -3.92
C PRO A 22 -14.20 15.52 -4.39
N GLU A 23 -13.58 16.34 -3.55
CA GLU A 23 -12.27 16.94 -3.81
C GLU A 23 -11.12 15.92 -3.79
N GLY A 24 -11.36 14.74 -3.23
CA GLY A 24 -10.39 13.69 -3.05
C GLY A 24 -9.34 14.02 -1.98
N LEU A 25 -8.12 13.59 -2.26
CA LEU A 25 -6.96 13.73 -1.39
C LEU A 25 -5.78 14.20 -2.25
N SER A 26 -4.98 15.12 -1.71
CA SER A 26 -3.68 15.46 -2.28
C SER A 26 -2.61 15.45 -1.19
N PHE A 27 -1.43 14.95 -1.55
CA PHE A 27 -0.24 14.92 -0.72
C PHE A 27 0.95 15.34 -1.58
N THR A 28 1.78 16.25 -1.06
CA THR A 28 2.99 16.73 -1.76
C THR A 28 4.23 16.42 -0.93
N ASP A 29 5.18 15.76 -1.56
CA ASP A 29 6.54 15.58 -1.07
C ASP A 29 7.44 16.62 -1.73
N GLU A 30 7.64 17.75 -1.03
CA GLU A 30 8.45 18.86 -1.53
C GLU A 30 9.90 18.46 -1.79
N ALA A 31 10.45 17.51 -1.03
CA ALA A 31 11.85 17.09 -1.17
C ALA A 31 12.10 16.38 -2.53
N ASN A 32 11.10 15.65 -3.03
CA ASN A 32 11.20 14.91 -4.30
C ASN A 32 10.43 15.59 -5.45
N GLY A 33 9.71 16.68 -5.18
CA GLY A 33 8.82 17.34 -6.13
C GLY A 33 7.68 16.43 -6.60
N LEU A 34 7.29 15.47 -5.76
CA LEU A 34 6.28 14.46 -6.05
C LEU A 34 4.94 14.87 -5.46
N GLU A 35 3.92 14.93 -6.29
CA GLU A 35 2.53 15.09 -5.84
C GLU A 35 1.79 13.77 -6.02
N ILE A 36 1.08 13.30 -5.00
CA ILE A 36 0.18 12.14 -5.07
C ILE A 36 -1.24 12.60 -4.78
N GLN A 37 -2.16 12.28 -5.66
CA GLN A 37 -3.58 12.56 -5.51
C GLN A 37 -4.38 11.26 -5.56
N ILE A 38 -5.46 11.19 -4.79
CA ILE A 38 -6.50 10.16 -4.93
C ILE A 38 -7.82 10.88 -5.13
N LYS A 39 -8.54 10.59 -6.23
CA LYS A 39 -9.81 11.24 -6.53
C LYS A 39 -10.78 10.32 -7.25
N CYS A 40 -12.06 10.68 -7.30
CA CYS A 40 -13.05 9.94 -8.07
C CYS A 40 -12.75 9.98 -9.58
N ARG A 41 -12.98 8.86 -10.25
CA ARG A 41 -12.85 8.73 -11.71
C ARG A 41 -14.20 9.03 -12.38
N GLY A 42 -14.28 10.17 -13.07
CA GLY A 42 -15.45 10.59 -13.85
C GLY A 42 -16.39 11.55 -13.12
N ASP A 43 -17.31 12.17 -13.87
CA ASP A 43 -18.34 13.08 -13.37
C ASP A 43 -19.63 12.27 -13.06
N GLU A 44 -20.09 12.36 -11.81
CA GLU A 44 -21.49 12.19 -11.35
C GLU A 44 -22.33 11.04 -11.97
N SER A 45 -22.41 9.87 -11.30
CA SER A 45 -23.63 9.03 -11.40
C SER A 45 -23.84 7.97 -10.29
N ASP A 46 -22.83 7.57 -9.51
CA ASP A 46 -23.02 6.64 -8.37
C ASP A 46 -23.12 7.41 -7.04
N SER A 47 -24.20 8.20 -6.90
CA SER A 47 -24.44 9.07 -5.74
C SER A 47 -24.86 8.34 -4.47
N ASP A 48 -25.26 7.07 -4.55
CA ASP A 48 -26.05 6.47 -3.48
C ASP A 48 -25.21 5.74 -2.42
N PHE A 49 -23.95 5.38 -2.71
CA PHE A 49 -23.09 4.63 -1.77
C PHE A 49 -21.59 5.00 -1.77
N GLY A 50 -21.24 6.19 -2.25
CA GLY A 50 -19.84 6.63 -2.38
C GLY A 50 -19.15 6.01 -3.59
N HIS A 51 -18.45 6.83 -4.37
CA HIS A 51 -17.80 6.38 -5.60
C HIS A 51 -16.75 5.29 -5.31
N ARG A 52 -16.95 4.08 -5.85
CA ARG A 52 -16.04 2.92 -5.76
C ARG A 52 -14.92 2.92 -6.79
N ASN A 53 -14.83 3.98 -7.59
CA ASN A 53 -13.91 4.13 -8.71
C ASN A 53 -12.94 5.26 -8.41
N LEU A 54 -12.01 5.04 -7.48
CA LEU A 54 -10.95 6.02 -7.21
C LEU A 54 -9.80 5.84 -8.20
N GLU A 55 -9.10 6.94 -8.51
CA GLU A 55 -7.88 6.99 -9.30
C GLU A 55 -6.76 7.60 -8.46
N LEU A 56 -5.64 6.89 -8.35
CA LEU A 56 -4.38 7.44 -7.85
C LEU A 56 -3.65 8.11 -9.00
N ILE A 57 -3.23 9.36 -8.78
CA ILE A 57 -2.44 10.15 -9.72
C ILE A 57 -1.18 10.61 -9.01
N ALA A 58 -0.02 10.08 -9.38
CA ALA A 58 1.26 10.63 -8.98
C ALA A 58 1.80 11.55 -10.09
N LYS A 59 2.36 12.70 -9.73
CA LYS A 59 2.93 13.69 -10.67
C LYS A 59 4.34 14.07 -10.25
N VAL A 60 5.24 14.20 -11.21
CA VAL A 60 6.61 14.66 -10.95
C VAL A 60 7.18 15.38 -12.17
N SER A 61 8.04 16.36 -11.95
CA SER A 61 8.77 17.05 -13.02
C SER A 61 10.24 16.66 -12.99
N ARG A 62 10.82 16.37 -14.15
CA ARG A 62 12.23 16.01 -14.29
C ARG A 62 12.91 16.92 -15.28
N ASP A 63 14.10 17.37 -14.91
CA ASP A 63 14.96 18.12 -15.82
C ASP A 63 15.33 17.24 -17.02
N ALA A 64 15.28 17.86 -18.19
CA ALA A 64 15.53 17.20 -19.46
C ALA A 64 16.39 18.11 -20.35
N THR A 65 17.10 17.49 -21.27
CA THR A 65 17.80 18.21 -22.34
C THR A 65 16.80 18.69 -23.38
N GLU A 66 17.12 19.77 -24.11
CA GLU A 66 16.30 20.25 -25.24
C GLU A 66 16.07 19.15 -26.28
N ARG A 67 17.06 18.26 -26.47
CA ARG A 67 16.92 17.11 -27.37
C ARG A 67 15.83 16.14 -26.91
N GLN A 68 15.77 15.86 -25.61
CA GLN A 68 14.73 14.99 -25.05
C GLN A 68 13.34 15.62 -25.15
N THR A 69 13.20 16.91 -24.84
CA THR A 69 11.91 17.61 -24.96
C THR A 69 11.43 17.67 -26.40
N ASN A 70 12.33 18.00 -27.35
CA ASN A 70 12.00 18.04 -28.78
C ASN A 70 11.60 16.67 -29.30
N PHE A 71 12.24 15.59 -28.83
CA PHE A 71 11.85 14.23 -29.20
C PHE A 71 10.45 13.88 -28.70
N VAL A 72 10.14 14.20 -27.45
CA VAL A 72 8.79 13.99 -26.89
C VAL A 72 7.75 14.76 -27.68
N GLU A 73 8.00 16.03 -28.00
CA GLU A 73 7.08 16.87 -28.77
C GLU A 73 6.83 16.33 -30.17
N THR A 74 7.88 15.80 -30.82
CA THR A 74 7.75 15.18 -32.13
C THR A 74 6.94 13.88 -32.06
N LEU A 75 7.22 13.04 -31.07
CA LEU A 75 6.53 11.76 -30.90
C LEU A 75 5.03 11.96 -30.62
N VAL A 76 4.67 13.01 -29.89
CA VAL A 76 3.29 13.40 -29.61
C VAL A 76 2.51 13.75 -30.88
N VAL A 77 3.16 14.33 -31.90
CA VAL A 77 2.54 14.59 -33.21
C VAL A 77 2.71 13.40 -34.18
N GLU A 78 2.82 12.19 -33.63
CA GLU A 78 2.91 10.92 -34.36
C GLU A 78 4.08 10.86 -35.35
N ARG A 79 5.23 11.43 -34.97
CA ARG A 79 6.43 11.44 -35.80
C ARG A 79 7.70 11.12 -34.99
N ILE A 80 8.63 10.38 -35.59
CA ILE A 80 9.97 10.14 -35.07
C ILE A 80 10.96 10.95 -35.88
N VAL A 81 11.59 11.93 -35.25
CA VAL A 81 12.65 12.73 -35.87
C VAL A 81 14.00 12.18 -35.43
N LYS A 82 14.85 11.84 -36.40
CA LYS A 82 16.25 11.38 -36.27
C LYS A 82 16.46 9.91 -35.87
N PRO A 83 16.47 8.97 -36.84
CA PRO A 83 16.78 7.56 -36.59
C PRO A 83 18.19 7.33 -36.05
N ASP A 84 19.14 8.27 -36.21
CA ASP A 84 20.50 8.19 -35.65
C ASP A 84 20.57 8.24 -34.12
N GLU A 85 19.51 8.72 -33.44
CA GLU A 85 19.43 8.76 -31.98
C GLU A 85 18.48 7.68 -31.40
N THR A 86 17.79 6.94 -32.27
CA THR A 86 16.88 5.83 -31.90
C THR A 86 17.45 4.51 -32.40
N PRO A 87 17.20 3.36 -31.76
CA PRO A 87 17.72 2.08 -32.26
C PRO A 87 16.92 1.53 -33.45
N LEU A 88 16.20 2.40 -34.19
CA LEU A 88 15.19 2.02 -35.16
C LEU A 88 15.63 2.43 -36.58
N ASN A 89 15.59 1.47 -37.50
CA ASN A 89 15.78 1.75 -38.93
C ASN A 89 14.44 2.18 -39.55
N LEU A 90 14.46 3.21 -40.39
CA LEU A 90 13.30 3.66 -41.17
C LEU A 90 13.43 3.18 -42.63
N PRO A 91 12.34 2.70 -43.26
CA PRO A 91 11.00 2.52 -42.70
C PRO A 91 10.97 1.34 -41.72
N HIS A 92 10.09 1.40 -40.72
CA HIS A 92 9.94 0.33 -39.74
C HIS A 92 8.70 -0.50 -40.03
N PHE A 93 8.88 -1.83 -40.01
CA PHE A 93 7.84 -2.80 -40.28
C PHE A 93 7.56 -3.65 -39.06
N LEU A 94 6.28 -3.92 -38.79
CA LEU A 94 5.85 -4.93 -37.84
C LEU A 94 5.25 -6.10 -38.63
N GLY A 95 6.03 -7.16 -38.84
CA GLY A 95 5.66 -8.20 -39.79
C GLY A 95 5.75 -7.66 -41.23
N ASN A 96 4.63 -7.65 -41.95
CA ASN A 96 4.56 -7.12 -43.31
C ASN A 96 4.00 -5.68 -43.40
N ASP A 97 3.54 -5.13 -42.28
CA ASP A 97 2.90 -3.82 -42.26
C ASP A 97 3.93 -2.72 -41.97
N GLU A 98 4.00 -1.71 -42.85
CA GLU A 98 4.76 -0.49 -42.59
C GLU A 98 4.04 0.30 -41.48
N VAL A 99 4.68 0.37 -40.32
CA VAL A 99 4.12 1.05 -39.14
C VAL A 99 4.76 2.42 -38.91
N ILE A 100 5.94 2.66 -39.49
CA ILE A 100 6.61 3.96 -39.52
C ILE A 100 7.25 4.16 -40.89
N ASP A 101 6.89 5.24 -41.58
CA ASP A 101 7.39 5.53 -42.93
C ASP A 101 8.86 6.03 -42.93
N LEU A 102 9.43 6.21 -44.13
CA LEU A 102 10.79 6.76 -44.31
C LEU A 102 10.99 8.16 -43.72
N ASN A 103 9.91 8.93 -43.57
CA ASN A 103 9.92 10.28 -42.99
C ASN A 103 9.66 10.27 -41.48
N GLY A 104 9.55 9.08 -40.88
CA GLY A 104 9.30 8.88 -39.46
C GLY A 104 7.85 9.07 -39.05
N LYS A 105 6.89 9.17 -39.99
CA LYS A 105 5.45 9.27 -39.67
C LYS A 105 4.95 7.92 -39.18
N ILE A 106 4.28 7.94 -38.03
CA ILE A 106 3.68 6.75 -37.41
C ILE A 106 2.32 6.46 -38.07
N ALA A 107 2.06 5.19 -38.39
CA ALA A 107 0.79 4.76 -38.93
C ALA A 107 -0.35 4.92 -37.90
N PRO A 108 -1.56 5.34 -38.32
CA PRO A 108 -2.70 5.48 -37.41
C PRO A 108 -2.99 4.19 -36.64
N GLY A 109 -3.18 4.29 -35.33
CA GLY A 109 -3.47 3.15 -34.45
C GLY A 109 -2.24 2.32 -34.04
N TYR A 110 -1.05 2.59 -34.58
CA TYR A 110 0.18 2.00 -34.10
C TYR A 110 0.69 2.76 -32.87
N GLY A 111 0.67 2.11 -31.71
CA GLY A 111 1.31 2.62 -30.48
C GLY A 111 2.76 2.14 -30.38
N PRO A 112 3.77 3.01 -30.52
CA PRO A 112 5.16 2.58 -30.47
C PRO A 112 5.54 1.99 -29.11
N ASN A 113 6.48 1.06 -29.10
CA ASN A 113 7.06 0.49 -27.88
C ASN A 113 8.17 1.41 -27.33
N VAL A 114 8.42 1.39 -26.02
CA VAL A 114 9.53 2.09 -25.33
C VAL A 114 10.89 1.88 -26.00
N ASP A 115 11.05 0.79 -26.74
CA ASP A 115 12.28 0.47 -27.46
C ASP A 115 12.62 1.46 -28.57
N ILE A 116 11.66 2.26 -29.06
CA ILE A 116 11.89 3.31 -30.05
C ILE A 116 12.51 4.58 -29.44
N LEU A 117 12.49 4.74 -28.11
CA LEU A 117 12.98 5.94 -27.46
C LEU A 117 14.51 6.01 -27.47
N PRO A 118 15.12 7.20 -27.63
CA PRO A 118 16.55 7.39 -27.43
C PRO A 118 16.99 6.87 -26.07
N ARG A 119 18.19 6.28 -25.98
CA ARG A 119 18.64 5.54 -24.79
C ARG A 119 18.47 6.36 -23.49
N LYS A 120 18.93 7.61 -23.47
CA LYS A 120 18.84 8.49 -22.30
C LYS A 120 17.40 8.86 -21.93
N LEU A 121 16.51 9.03 -22.92
CA LEU A 121 15.09 9.29 -22.67
C LEU A 121 14.40 8.03 -22.12
N ARG A 122 14.71 6.86 -22.67
CA ARG A 122 14.24 5.57 -22.18
C ARG A 122 14.64 5.33 -20.73
N GLU A 123 15.92 5.54 -20.41
CA GLU A 123 16.45 5.44 -19.05
C GLU A 123 15.69 6.37 -18.09
N LEU A 124 15.47 7.63 -18.49
CA LEU A 124 14.69 8.60 -17.73
C LEU A 124 13.24 8.13 -17.48
N CYS A 125 12.55 7.62 -18.50
CA CYS A 125 11.17 7.13 -18.37
C CYS A 125 11.08 5.90 -17.47
N VAL A 126 12.01 4.95 -17.62
CA VAL A 126 12.04 3.72 -16.81
C VAL A 126 12.38 4.04 -15.36
N SER A 127 13.38 4.89 -15.11
CA SER A 127 13.75 5.27 -13.74
C SER A 127 12.62 6.05 -13.06
N THR A 128 12.05 7.03 -13.75
CA THR A 128 10.94 7.85 -13.23
C THR A 128 9.70 6.99 -12.99
N GLY A 129 9.34 6.11 -13.93
CA GLY A 129 8.21 5.20 -13.77
C GLY A 129 8.35 4.30 -12.54
N LYS A 130 9.51 3.64 -12.37
CA LYS A 130 9.79 2.78 -11.20
C LYS A 130 9.82 3.56 -9.89
N GLU A 131 10.31 4.80 -9.92
CA GLU A 131 10.31 5.68 -8.75
C GLU A 131 8.88 6.04 -8.34
N MET A 132 8.07 6.54 -9.27
CA MET A 132 6.67 6.90 -9.02
C MET A 132 5.85 5.70 -8.55
N GLU A 133 6.07 4.51 -9.12
CA GLU A 133 5.42 3.28 -8.70
C GLU A 133 5.78 2.91 -7.25
N ARG A 134 7.08 2.94 -6.90
CA ARG A 134 7.52 2.69 -5.51
C ARG A 134 6.90 3.67 -4.54
N HIS A 135 6.82 4.96 -4.89
CA HIS A 135 6.18 5.96 -4.03
C HIS A 135 4.67 5.77 -3.92
N ALA A 136 3.97 5.43 -5.01
CA ALA A 136 2.54 5.14 -4.98
C ALA A 136 2.23 3.91 -4.10
N ILE A 137 3.01 2.83 -4.24
CA ILE A 137 2.88 1.64 -3.41
C ILE A 137 3.11 1.98 -1.93
N ARG A 138 4.20 2.68 -1.62
CA ARG A 138 4.51 3.10 -0.25
C ARG A 138 3.43 4.01 0.33
N PHE A 139 2.92 4.94 -0.47
CA PHE A 139 1.86 5.86 -0.07
C PHE A 139 0.63 5.08 0.41
N LEU A 140 0.19 4.10 -0.38
CA LEU A 140 -0.96 3.28 -0.06
C LEU A 140 -0.71 2.35 1.13
N GLN A 141 0.48 1.75 1.23
CA GLN A 141 0.85 0.93 2.40
C GLN A 141 0.78 1.73 3.70
N LEU A 142 1.36 2.94 3.72
CA LEU A 142 1.35 3.80 4.90
C LEU A 142 -0.06 4.28 5.22
N LEU A 143 -0.85 4.67 4.21
CA LEU A 143 -2.23 5.10 4.41
C LEU A 143 -3.10 3.96 4.96
N ARG A 144 -2.94 2.77 4.40
CA ARG A 144 -3.66 1.56 4.80
C ARG A 144 -3.34 1.15 6.23
N TRP A 145 -2.07 1.23 6.61
CA TRP A 145 -1.64 0.98 7.98
C TRP A 145 -2.18 2.02 8.96
N LEU A 146 -2.08 3.30 8.63
CA LEU A 146 -2.54 4.41 9.45
C LEU A 146 -4.05 4.35 9.73
N GLU A 147 -4.85 4.09 8.69
CA GLU A 147 -6.31 4.15 8.75
C GLU A 147 -6.98 2.78 8.95
N LYS A 148 -6.20 1.71 9.14
CA LYS A 148 -6.72 0.33 9.30
C LYS A 148 -7.61 -0.12 8.13
N VAL A 149 -7.38 0.41 6.94
CA VAL A 149 -8.23 0.17 5.77
C VAL A 149 -8.04 -1.30 5.28
N PRO A 150 -9.11 -2.09 5.11
CA PRO A 150 -8.97 -3.47 4.63
C PRO A 150 -8.52 -3.48 3.17
N GLY A 151 -7.74 -4.46 2.69
CA GLY A 151 -7.39 -4.52 1.27
C GLY A 151 -6.50 -5.71 0.89
N PRO A 152 -6.20 -5.93 -0.40
CA PRO A 152 -5.42 -7.05 -0.90
C PRO A 152 -4.08 -7.12 -0.20
N GLU A 153 -3.67 -8.35 0.04
CA GLU A 153 -2.35 -8.71 0.55
C GLU A 153 -1.23 -7.95 -0.18
N LYS A 154 -1.30 -7.89 -1.52
CA LYS A 154 -0.29 -7.24 -2.36
C LYS A 154 -0.83 -5.99 -3.04
N ILE A 155 -0.15 -4.88 -2.76
CA ILE A 155 -0.26 -3.63 -3.48
C ILE A 155 0.68 -3.75 -4.69
N GLY A 156 0.17 -4.32 -5.79
CA GLY A 156 0.91 -4.52 -7.05
C GLY A 156 0.76 -5.92 -7.66
N TYR A 157 0.73 -5.95 -9.00
CA TYR A 157 0.61 -7.12 -9.90
C TYR A 157 -0.75 -7.83 -9.92
N GLY A 158 -1.61 -7.36 -10.82
CA GLY A 158 -2.82 -8.06 -11.25
C GLY A 158 -2.95 -8.00 -12.78
N PRO A 159 -3.41 -9.06 -13.46
CA PRO A 159 -3.47 -9.10 -14.92
C PRO A 159 -4.50 -8.14 -15.53
N ASP A 160 -5.44 -7.63 -14.75
CA ASP A 160 -6.64 -7.00 -15.31
C ASP A 160 -6.73 -5.47 -15.29
N ILE A 161 -5.86 -4.69 -14.61
CA ILE A 161 -6.05 -3.21 -14.56
C ILE A 161 -4.76 -2.38 -14.66
N ARG A 162 -4.85 -1.34 -15.51
CA ARG A 162 -3.80 -0.62 -16.26
C ARG A 162 -3.34 0.66 -15.56
N GLY A 163 -2.27 0.58 -14.78
CA GLY A 163 -1.52 1.80 -14.44
C GLY A 163 -0.86 2.37 -15.70
N GLY A 164 -0.99 3.67 -15.98
CA GLY A 164 -0.43 4.33 -17.18
C GLY A 164 0.57 5.42 -16.81
N LEU A 165 1.71 5.46 -17.50
CA LEU A 165 2.68 6.55 -17.36
C LEU A 165 2.46 7.47 -18.55
N TYR A 166 2.33 8.75 -18.26
CA TYR A 166 2.07 9.80 -19.21
C TYR A 166 3.11 10.89 -19.05
N TRP A 167 3.35 11.64 -20.11
CA TRP A 167 4.25 12.78 -20.09
C TRP A 167 3.65 14.01 -20.77
N ARG A 168 4.25 15.16 -20.53
CA ARG A 168 4.12 16.36 -21.36
C ARG A 168 5.38 17.21 -21.22
N THR A 169 5.59 18.08 -22.19
CA THR A 169 6.62 19.13 -22.16
C THR A 169 5.95 20.49 -22.02
N THR A 170 5.85 21.24 -23.11
CA THR A 170 5.22 22.55 -23.23
C THR A 170 3.72 22.48 -23.50
N GLN A 171 3.24 21.33 -23.98
CA GLN A 171 1.83 21.12 -24.29
C GLN A 171 0.97 20.99 -23.03
N GLU A 172 -0.32 21.30 -23.18
CA GLU A 172 -1.31 21.23 -22.10
C GLU A 172 -1.69 19.79 -21.75
N ASN A 173 -1.84 18.93 -22.76
CA ASN A 173 -2.31 17.56 -22.60
C ASN A 173 -1.19 16.57 -22.30
N TYR A 174 -1.50 15.58 -21.45
CA TYR A 174 -0.63 14.44 -21.16
C TYR A 174 -0.83 13.33 -22.19
N HIS A 175 0.29 12.80 -22.68
CA HIS A 175 0.32 11.72 -23.67
C HIS A 175 0.93 10.46 -23.08
N ALA A 176 0.44 9.29 -23.49
CA ALA A 176 0.96 8.03 -22.97
C ALA A 176 2.44 7.84 -23.34
N VAL A 177 3.26 7.47 -22.36
CA VAL A 177 4.64 7.05 -22.62
C VAL A 177 4.60 5.70 -23.34
N PRO A 178 5.36 5.50 -24.44
CA PRO A 178 5.55 4.19 -25.06
C PRO A 178 5.92 3.13 -24.02
N ARG A 179 5.23 1.99 -24.04
CA ARG A 179 5.44 0.90 -23.07
C ARG A 179 5.67 -0.43 -23.77
N ARG A 180 6.44 -1.31 -23.13
CA ARG A 180 6.39 -2.73 -23.48
C ARG A 180 5.01 -3.26 -23.09
N LYS A 181 4.44 -4.16 -23.89
CA LYS A 181 3.22 -4.90 -23.56
C LYS A 181 3.50 -5.86 -22.39
N ARG A 182 3.68 -5.34 -21.17
CA ARG A 182 3.57 -6.05 -19.90
C ARG A 182 3.57 -5.08 -18.71
N ASP A 183 2.87 -5.54 -17.70
CA ASP A 183 2.78 -5.09 -16.31
C ASP A 183 1.90 -3.85 -16.09
N ALA A 184 0.61 -4.18 -16.07
CA ALA A 184 -0.46 -3.41 -15.47
C ALA A 184 -0.45 -3.71 -13.95
N PHE A 185 -0.70 -2.72 -13.11
CA PHE A 185 -0.89 -2.93 -11.67
C PHE A 185 -2.30 -2.53 -11.27
N THR A 186 -3.00 -3.47 -10.65
CA THR A 186 -4.30 -3.27 -10.04
C THR A 186 -4.10 -3.06 -8.54
N LEU A 187 -4.80 -2.09 -7.98
CA LEU A 187 -4.87 -1.85 -6.55
C LEU A 187 -6.32 -2.12 -6.15
N LEU A 188 -6.59 -3.30 -5.59
CA LEU A 188 -7.80 -3.51 -4.79
C LEU A 188 -7.52 -2.87 -3.42
N VAL A 189 -8.50 -2.41 -2.66
CA VAL A 189 -8.49 -2.23 -1.18
C VAL A 189 -9.92 -1.85 -0.80
N GLY A 190 -10.49 -2.46 0.24
CA GLY A 190 -11.84 -2.20 0.74
C GLY A 190 -11.99 -0.95 1.63
N GLU A 191 -13.07 -0.94 2.44
CA GLU A 191 -13.72 0.18 3.14
C GLU A 191 -12.90 1.47 3.41
N GLY A 192 -13.43 2.60 2.91
CA GLY A 192 -13.44 3.90 3.59
C GLY A 192 -12.11 4.55 3.97
N LEU A 193 -11.44 5.22 3.03
CA LEU A 193 -10.36 6.16 3.32
C LEU A 193 -10.88 7.38 4.08
N LYS A 194 -10.27 7.66 5.24
CA LYS A 194 -10.41 8.92 5.98
C LYS A 194 -9.18 9.79 5.74
N TRP A 195 -9.36 11.11 5.67
CA TRP A 195 -8.24 12.04 5.47
C TRP A 195 -8.40 13.34 6.28
N SER A 196 -8.48 13.22 7.60
CA SER A 196 -8.54 14.41 8.47
C SER A 196 -7.21 15.17 8.53
N ASP A 197 -7.22 16.40 9.07
CA ASP A 197 -5.97 17.14 9.37
C ASP A 197 -5.05 16.33 10.31
N GLU A 198 -5.64 15.56 11.22
CA GLU A 198 -4.90 14.64 12.09
C GLU A 198 -4.26 13.50 11.29
N THR A 199 -5.00 12.87 10.39
CA THR A 199 -4.50 11.84 9.46
C THR A 199 -3.34 12.40 8.64
N GLN A 200 -3.48 13.60 8.06
CA GLN A 200 -2.44 14.23 7.25
C GLN A 200 -1.16 14.48 8.05
N ARG A 201 -1.26 14.95 9.31
CA ARG A 201 -0.09 15.14 10.18
C ARG A 201 0.62 13.82 10.47
N ASN A 202 -0.13 12.79 10.89
CA ASN A 202 0.42 11.47 11.18
C ASN A 202 1.06 10.84 9.93
N PHE A 203 0.38 10.95 8.77
CA PHE A 203 0.88 10.46 7.50
C PHE A 203 2.18 11.17 7.10
N THR A 204 2.26 12.50 7.26
CA THR A 204 3.47 13.27 6.94
C THR A 204 4.66 12.81 7.78
N GLN A 205 4.44 12.54 9.07
CA GLN A 205 5.48 11.99 9.95
C GLN A 205 5.94 10.60 9.46
N LEU A 206 5.01 9.69 9.13
CA LEU A 206 5.34 8.38 8.56
C LEU A 206 6.09 8.51 7.23
N TRP A 207 5.65 9.42 6.36
CA TRP A 207 6.23 9.64 5.04
C TRP A 207 7.67 10.15 5.13
N SER A 208 7.97 11.03 6.10
CA SER A 208 9.30 11.58 6.31
C SER A 208 10.35 10.54 6.70
N ASN A 209 9.94 9.42 7.30
CA ASN A 209 10.82 8.30 7.59
C ASN A 209 10.93 7.38 6.38
N THR A 210 11.94 7.59 5.53
CA THR A 210 12.14 6.88 4.25
C THR A 210 12.27 5.36 4.39
N GLY A 211 12.69 4.86 5.55
CA GLY A 211 12.74 3.43 5.86
C GLY A 211 11.41 2.84 6.31
N GLN A 212 10.41 3.68 6.62
CA GLN A 212 9.11 3.24 7.10
C GLN A 212 8.23 2.75 5.95
N GLN A 213 7.69 1.57 6.15
CA GLN A 213 6.62 0.94 5.37
C GLN A 213 5.61 0.36 6.35
N GLU A 214 4.49 -0.14 5.84
CA GLU A 214 3.60 -0.97 6.66
C GLU A 214 4.37 -2.18 7.23
N PRO A 215 4.37 -2.41 8.55
CA PRO A 215 5.06 -3.55 9.15
C PRO A 215 4.54 -4.89 8.57
N LEU A 216 5.43 -5.87 8.44
CA LEU A 216 5.10 -7.17 7.82
C LEU A 216 4.03 -7.92 8.62
N GLY A 217 4.02 -7.80 9.95
CA GLY A 217 2.96 -8.36 10.79
C GLY A 217 1.57 -7.88 10.38
N HIS A 218 1.40 -6.59 10.08
CA HIS A 218 0.12 -6.03 9.59
C HIS A 218 -0.24 -6.57 8.21
N GLN A 219 0.73 -6.68 7.30
CA GLN A 219 0.50 -7.22 5.95
C GLN A 219 0.01 -8.68 6.01
N LEU A 220 0.65 -9.53 6.81
CA LEU A 220 0.26 -10.93 7.01
C LEU A 220 -1.09 -11.06 7.71
N LEU A 221 -1.42 -10.19 8.66
CA LEU A 221 -2.74 -10.20 9.28
C LEU A 221 -3.84 -9.91 8.24
N ARG A 222 -3.60 -8.98 7.30
CA ARG A 222 -4.56 -8.71 6.22
C ARG A 222 -4.71 -9.91 5.29
N GLU A 223 -3.60 -10.58 4.95
CA GLU A 223 -3.63 -11.83 4.19
C GLU A 223 -4.49 -12.89 4.89
N ALA A 224 -4.27 -13.09 6.20
CA ALA A 224 -5.04 -14.03 7.00
C ALA A 224 -6.54 -13.69 7.00
N LYS A 225 -6.90 -12.42 7.16
CA LYS A 225 -8.31 -11.95 7.09
C LYS A 225 -8.92 -12.22 5.72
N ASN A 226 -8.19 -11.94 4.63
CA ASN A 226 -8.67 -12.10 3.26
C ASN A 226 -9.00 -13.55 2.90
N ILE A 227 -8.31 -14.52 3.50
CA ILE A 227 -8.54 -15.94 3.23
C ILE A 227 -9.34 -16.65 4.33
N ALA A 228 -9.73 -15.96 5.40
CA ALA A 228 -10.36 -16.55 6.59
C ALA A 228 -11.63 -17.34 6.25
N ASP A 229 -12.47 -16.79 5.38
CA ASP A 229 -13.76 -17.37 5.00
C ASP A 229 -13.61 -18.59 4.07
N GLN A 230 -12.56 -18.62 3.26
CA GLN A 230 -12.35 -19.66 2.23
C GLN A 230 -11.40 -20.76 2.70
N ASN A 231 -10.43 -20.42 3.55
CA ASN A 231 -9.38 -21.33 3.99
C ASN A 231 -8.97 -21.05 5.44
N HIS A 232 -9.83 -21.46 6.36
CA HIS A 232 -9.68 -21.27 7.80
C HIS A 232 -8.34 -21.80 8.37
N ARG A 233 -7.86 -22.94 7.87
CA ARG A 233 -6.59 -23.54 8.32
C ARG A 233 -5.39 -22.66 7.94
N SER A 234 -5.31 -22.26 6.67
CA SER A 234 -4.24 -21.37 6.21
C SER A 234 -4.32 -20.02 6.90
N ALA A 235 -5.52 -19.46 7.05
CA ALA A 235 -5.74 -18.20 7.75
C ALA A 235 -5.19 -18.23 9.18
N LEU A 236 -5.43 -19.32 9.92
CA LEU A 236 -4.89 -19.49 11.27
C LEU A 236 -3.36 -19.48 11.29
N LEU A 237 -2.71 -20.23 10.40
CA LEU A 237 -1.25 -20.30 10.31
C LEU A 237 -0.62 -18.95 9.95
N ILE A 238 -1.23 -18.23 9.00
CA ILE A 238 -0.76 -16.90 8.58
C ILE A 238 -1.00 -15.88 9.69
N CYS A 239 -2.15 -15.91 10.38
CA CYS A 239 -2.44 -15.06 11.53
C CYS A 239 -1.42 -15.27 12.66
N TYR A 240 -1.03 -16.52 12.94
CA TYR A 240 -0.02 -16.81 13.95
C TYR A 240 1.34 -16.24 13.53
N SER A 241 1.70 -16.42 12.26
CA SER A 241 2.93 -15.89 11.67
C SER A 241 2.96 -14.36 11.71
N ALA A 242 1.82 -13.71 11.49
CA ALA A 242 1.65 -12.26 11.58
C ALA A 242 2.01 -11.75 12.99
N LEU A 243 1.48 -12.39 14.04
CA LEU A 243 1.78 -12.04 15.42
C LEU A 243 3.26 -12.30 15.76
N GLU A 244 3.80 -13.45 15.36
CA GLU A 244 5.20 -13.80 15.62
C GLU A 244 6.16 -12.80 14.98
N ILE A 245 5.96 -12.48 13.70
CA ILE A 245 6.76 -11.50 12.98
C ILE A 245 6.60 -10.11 13.57
N GLY A 246 5.37 -9.71 13.91
CA GLY A 246 5.10 -8.43 14.56
C GLY A 246 5.87 -8.26 15.87
N VAL A 247 5.82 -9.26 16.76
CA VAL A 247 6.57 -9.26 18.02
C VAL A 247 8.09 -9.16 17.76
N LYS A 248 8.62 -9.92 16.80
CA LYS A 248 10.05 -9.88 16.46
C LYS A 248 10.49 -8.54 15.88
N GLN A 249 9.70 -7.96 14.98
CA GLN A 249 9.95 -6.64 14.42
C GLN A 249 9.93 -5.57 15.52
N HIS A 250 8.97 -5.66 16.43
CA HIS A 250 8.86 -4.75 17.57
C HIS A 250 10.06 -4.84 18.51
N ILE A 251 10.46 -6.06 18.91
CA ILE A 251 11.65 -6.28 19.73
C ILE A 251 12.90 -5.75 19.04
N SER A 252 13.04 -5.99 17.72
CA SER A 252 14.17 -5.50 16.93
C SER A 252 14.26 -3.98 16.89
N LYS A 253 13.13 -3.27 16.89
CA LYS A 253 13.10 -1.80 16.96
C LYS A 253 13.46 -1.29 18.37
N CYS A 254 13.06 -2.00 19.42
CA CYS A 254 13.35 -1.61 20.80
C CYS A 254 14.79 -1.96 21.24
N ALA A 255 15.36 -3.04 20.69
CA ALA A 255 16.72 -3.51 20.98
C ALA A 255 17.48 -3.84 19.68
N PRO A 256 17.91 -2.81 18.90
CA PRO A 256 18.54 -3.01 17.60
C PRO A 256 19.79 -3.90 17.63
N ASP A 257 20.61 -3.80 18.69
CA ASP A 257 21.83 -4.60 18.86
C ASP A 257 21.55 -6.10 19.01
N ALA A 258 20.33 -6.45 19.46
CA ALA A 258 19.87 -7.83 19.59
C ALA A 258 18.91 -8.25 18.45
N SER A 259 18.73 -7.41 17.42
CA SER A 259 17.78 -7.69 16.33
C SER A 259 18.10 -9.00 15.60
N TRP A 260 19.39 -9.28 15.35
CA TRP A 260 19.80 -10.53 14.72
C TRP A 260 19.36 -11.75 15.53
N LEU A 261 19.45 -11.68 16.87
CA LEU A 261 19.06 -12.78 17.74
C LEU A 261 17.53 -12.96 17.70
N ALA A 262 16.77 -11.86 17.78
CA ALA A 262 15.32 -11.90 17.71
C ALA A 262 14.80 -12.42 16.36
N MET A 263 15.45 -12.08 15.25
CA MET A 263 15.01 -12.44 13.90
C MET A 263 15.39 -13.87 13.48
N TYR A 264 16.56 -14.35 13.90
CA TYR A 264 17.13 -15.62 13.41
C TYR A 264 17.09 -16.76 14.43
N SER A 265 16.84 -16.49 15.72
CA SER A 265 16.63 -17.53 16.71
C SER A 265 15.22 -18.13 16.61
N PRO A 266 15.03 -19.42 16.94
CA PRO A 266 13.71 -19.95 17.28
C PRO A 266 13.05 -19.07 18.34
N SER A 267 11.80 -18.67 18.09
CA SER A 267 11.04 -17.86 19.05
C SER A 267 10.73 -18.67 20.30
N PRO A 268 10.99 -18.14 21.50
CA PRO A 268 10.28 -18.60 22.69
C PRO A 268 8.76 -18.59 22.46
N PRO A 269 7.96 -19.34 23.24
CA PRO A 269 6.51 -19.30 23.12
C PRO A 269 5.99 -17.86 23.21
N LEU A 270 5.19 -17.41 22.23
CA LEU A 270 4.73 -16.02 22.13
C LEU A 270 4.10 -15.52 23.42
N PHE A 271 3.32 -16.37 24.10
CA PHE A 271 2.75 -16.08 25.40
C PHE A 271 3.81 -15.65 26.43
N ASN A 272 4.95 -16.34 26.51
CA ASN A 272 6.02 -16.01 27.44
C ASN A 272 6.70 -14.69 27.06
N ILE A 273 6.87 -14.42 25.77
CA ILE A 273 7.41 -13.15 25.30
C ILE A 273 6.50 -12.00 25.71
N LEU A 274 5.21 -12.09 25.40
CA LEU A 274 4.22 -11.04 25.70
C LEU A 274 4.02 -10.83 27.21
N ARG A 275 4.05 -11.90 27.99
CA ARG A 275 3.77 -11.86 29.43
C ARG A 275 4.97 -11.47 30.29
N ASN A 276 6.16 -11.96 29.95
CA ASN A 276 7.34 -11.86 30.82
C ASN A 276 8.40 -10.92 30.25
N TYR A 277 8.72 -11.04 28.95
CA TYR A 277 9.81 -10.28 28.34
C TYR A 277 9.39 -8.86 27.95
N LEU A 278 8.20 -8.70 27.36
CA LEU A 278 7.72 -7.40 26.88
C LEU A 278 7.60 -6.36 28.01
N PRO A 279 7.15 -6.70 29.23
CA PRO A 279 7.18 -5.79 30.38
C PRO A 279 8.58 -5.34 30.81
N GLU A 280 9.58 -6.21 30.71
CA GLU A 280 10.96 -5.83 31.01
C GLU A 280 11.48 -4.83 29.97
N LEU A 281 11.15 -5.05 28.69
CA LEU A 281 11.55 -4.20 27.57
C LEU A 281 10.96 -2.77 27.64
N HIS A 282 9.75 -2.63 28.21
CA HIS A 282 9.04 -1.35 28.31
C HIS A 282 8.93 -0.81 29.74
N SER A 283 9.80 -1.28 30.63
CA SER A 283 9.81 -0.81 32.02
C SER A 283 9.87 0.72 32.09
N GLY A 284 8.89 1.33 32.77
CA GLY A 284 8.79 2.79 32.93
C GLY A 284 8.17 3.55 31.77
N LYS A 285 7.68 2.89 30.71
CA LYS A 285 6.93 3.58 29.63
C LYS A 285 5.47 3.74 30.00
N ARG A 286 4.99 4.99 29.99
CA ARG A 286 3.59 5.34 30.31
C ARG A 286 2.56 4.56 29.51
N ASP A 287 2.77 4.42 28.20
CA ASP A 287 1.82 3.72 27.33
C ASP A 287 1.72 2.21 27.63
N PHE A 288 2.65 1.65 28.41
CA PHE A 288 2.71 0.24 28.80
C PHE A 288 2.22 -0.02 30.25
N GLU A 289 1.95 1.02 31.05
CA GLU A 289 1.65 0.90 32.49
C GLU A 289 0.52 -0.09 32.80
N ASN A 290 -0.51 -0.15 31.96
CA ASN A 290 -1.69 -1.00 32.15
C ASN A 290 -1.58 -2.37 31.46
N TRP A 291 -0.40 -2.78 30.98
CA TRP A 291 -0.23 -4.08 30.32
C TRP A 291 -0.61 -5.29 31.21
N SER A 292 -0.53 -5.14 32.53
CA SER A 292 -0.98 -6.18 33.46
C SER A 292 -2.48 -6.47 33.37
N GLU A 293 -3.30 -5.52 32.91
CA GLU A 293 -4.75 -5.64 32.82
C GLU A 293 -5.19 -6.47 31.62
N ILE A 294 -4.36 -6.61 30.59
CA ILE A 294 -4.65 -7.43 29.40
C ILE A 294 -4.28 -8.91 29.57
N LYS A 295 -3.89 -9.36 30.76
CA LYS A 295 -3.50 -10.77 31.02
C LYS A 295 -4.54 -11.79 30.53
N SER A 296 -5.82 -11.47 30.66
CA SER A 296 -6.91 -12.33 30.19
C SER A 296 -6.93 -12.45 28.66
N GLU A 297 -6.63 -11.38 27.93
CA GLU A 297 -6.48 -11.41 26.47
C GLU A 297 -5.21 -12.19 26.07
N LEU A 298 -4.12 -12.07 26.84
CA LEU A 298 -2.88 -12.82 26.56
C LEU A 298 -3.08 -14.34 26.68
N ASN A 299 -4.02 -14.82 27.50
CA ASN A 299 -4.35 -16.25 27.57
C ASN A 299 -4.90 -16.77 26.22
N LEU A 300 -5.57 -15.93 25.42
CA LEU A 300 -5.97 -16.33 24.07
C LEU A 300 -4.76 -16.64 23.18
N VAL A 301 -3.61 -15.99 23.39
CA VAL A 301 -2.37 -16.27 22.65
C VAL A 301 -1.76 -17.61 23.07
N TYR A 302 -1.96 -18.02 24.32
CA TYR A 302 -1.59 -19.35 24.78
C TYR A 302 -2.41 -20.41 24.04
N ASP A 303 -3.74 -20.26 24.02
CA ASP A 303 -4.64 -21.17 23.30
C ASP A 303 -4.34 -21.18 21.79
N PHE A 304 -4.09 -20.01 21.21
CA PHE A 304 -3.69 -19.88 19.81
C PHE A 304 -2.42 -20.67 19.49
N THR A 305 -1.44 -20.68 20.39
CA THR A 305 -0.22 -21.49 20.22
C THR A 305 -0.53 -22.99 20.26
N GLN A 306 -1.44 -23.44 21.13
CA GLN A 306 -1.86 -24.84 21.18
C GLN A 306 -2.58 -25.25 19.90
N ASP A 307 -3.53 -24.44 19.45
CA ASP A 307 -4.32 -24.69 18.25
C ASP A 307 -3.46 -24.69 16.99
N ARG A 308 -2.51 -23.77 16.87
CA ARG A 308 -1.51 -23.79 15.80
C ARG A 308 -0.71 -25.09 15.81
N ASN A 309 -0.25 -25.55 16.96
CA ASN A 309 0.55 -26.77 17.08
C ASN A 309 -0.26 -28.02 16.72
N ARG A 310 -1.52 -28.11 17.18
CA ARG A 310 -2.44 -29.20 16.79
C ARG A 310 -2.67 -29.21 15.29
N LEU A 311 -2.97 -28.05 14.70
CA LEU A 311 -3.20 -27.92 13.27
C LEU A 311 -1.95 -28.30 12.47
N ALA A 312 -0.79 -27.71 12.79
CA ALA A 312 0.44 -27.88 12.02
C ALA A 312 1.04 -29.29 12.12
N HIS A 313 0.92 -29.94 13.28
CA HIS A 313 1.55 -31.26 13.51
C HIS A 313 0.59 -32.43 13.40
N ARG A 314 -0.70 -32.23 13.63
CA ARG A 314 -1.70 -33.32 13.71
C ARG A 314 -2.81 -33.20 12.67
N GLY A 315 -2.90 -32.08 11.96
CA GLY A 315 -3.96 -31.84 10.97
C GLY A 315 -5.37 -31.76 11.57
N GLU A 316 -5.46 -31.61 12.89
CA GLU A 316 -6.72 -31.57 13.64
C GLU A 316 -7.53 -30.31 13.28
N SER A 317 -8.86 -30.38 13.41
CA SER A 317 -9.70 -29.20 13.34
C SER A 317 -9.50 -28.33 14.57
N ILE A 318 -9.60 -27.03 14.37
CA ILE A 318 -9.44 -26.04 15.42
C ILE A 318 -10.78 -25.91 16.15
N GLU A 319 -10.78 -25.94 17.48
CA GLU A 319 -11.98 -25.70 18.29
C GLU A 319 -12.15 -24.21 18.64
N GLY A 320 -11.05 -23.44 18.67
CA GLY A 320 -11.05 -22.00 18.90
C GLY A 320 -11.68 -21.19 17.75
N SER A 321 -12.13 -19.97 18.07
CA SER A 321 -12.63 -19.02 17.06
C SER A 321 -11.47 -18.25 16.43
N LEU A 322 -11.19 -18.51 15.14
CA LEU A 322 -10.23 -17.74 14.34
C LEU A 322 -10.47 -16.23 14.42
N GLU A 323 -11.73 -15.79 14.54
CA GLU A 323 -12.07 -14.37 14.70
C GLU A 323 -11.45 -13.79 15.97
N ASN A 324 -11.44 -14.54 17.07
CA ASN A 324 -10.78 -14.11 18.30
C ASN A 324 -9.27 -14.01 18.11
N TYR A 325 -8.65 -14.92 17.36
CA TYR A 325 -7.22 -14.89 17.06
C TYR A 325 -6.86 -13.73 16.13
N LEU A 326 -7.66 -13.46 15.11
CA LEU A 326 -7.50 -12.29 14.23
C LEU A 326 -7.64 -10.99 15.02
N ARG A 327 -8.65 -10.89 15.90
CA ARG A 327 -8.88 -9.71 16.76
C ARG A 327 -7.71 -9.46 17.70
N ILE A 328 -7.27 -10.46 18.49
CA ILE A 328 -6.18 -10.24 19.45
C ILE A 328 -4.85 -9.96 18.75
N THR A 329 -4.60 -10.59 17.59
CA THR A 329 -3.42 -10.29 16.78
C THR A 329 -3.43 -8.84 16.31
N GLU A 330 -4.57 -8.36 15.80
CA GLU A 330 -4.73 -6.97 15.41
C GLU A 330 -4.49 -5.99 16.56
N ASP A 331 -5.10 -6.25 17.72
CA ASP A 331 -4.96 -5.41 18.91
C ASP A 331 -3.49 -5.33 19.36
N LEU A 332 -2.79 -6.47 19.36
CA LEU A 332 -1.38 -6.53 19.74
C LEU A 332 -0.46 -5.83 18.72
N LEU A 333 -0.70 -5.99 17.42
CA LEU A 333 0.09 -5.33 16.38
C LEU A 333 -0.02 -3.79 16.47
N TYR A 334 -1.24 -3.26 16.63
CA TYR A 334 -1.41 -1.82 16.85
C TYR A 334 -0.89 -1.37 18.22
N ALA A 335 -0.94 -2.21 19.25
CA ALA A 335 -0.29 -1.90 20.53
C ALA A 335 1.23 -1.74 20.38
N PHE A 336 1.89 -2.59 19.59
CA PHE A 336 3.31 -2.43 19.28
C PHE A 336 3.61 -1.11 18.59
N ASP A 337 2.75 -0.68 17.66
CA ASP A 337 2.90 0.62 17.01
C ASP A 337 2.81 1.77 18.03
N VAL A 338 1.89 1.70 19.00
CA VAL A 338 1.81 2.67 20.11
C VAL A 338 3.12 2.70 20.90
N PHE A 339 3.68 1.55 21.26
CA PHE A 339 4.93 1.46 22.02
C PHE A 339 6.17 1.93 21.27
N GLU A 340 6.07 2.03 19.93
CA GLU A 340 7.06 2.61 19.03
C GLU A 340 6.86 4.12 18.83
N GLY A 341 5.87 4.72 19.48
CA GLY A 341 5.59 6.16 19.44
C GLY A 341 4.50 6.56 18.45
N HIS A 342 3.82 5.61 17.82
CA HIS A 342 2.70 5.88 16.92
C HIS A 342 1.40 6.05 17.70
N GLY A 343 1.24 7.20 18.37
CA GLY A 343 0.06 7.47 19.22
C GLY A 343 -1.30 7.35 18.51
N TRP A 344 -1.34 7.50 17.19
CA TRP A 344 -2.54 7.30 16.37
C TRP A 344 -3.07 5.86 16.43
N ALA A 345 -2.20 4.86 16.66
CA ALA A 345 -2.55 3.45 16.66
C ALA A 345 -3.47 3.07 17.83
N LYS A 346 -3.54 3.90 18.89
CA LYS A 346 -4.51 3.76 19.99
C LYS A 346 -5.96 3.71 19.51
N LYS A 347 -6.27 4.37 18.39
CA LYS A 347 -7.62 4.38 17.80
C LYS A 347 -7.95 3.13 16.99
N GLN A 348 -6.96 2.27 16.74
CA GLN A 348 -7.08 1.12 15.84
C GLN A 348 -7.26 -0.22 16.56
N VAL A 349 -7.02 -0.27 17.87
CA VAL A 349 -7.33 -1.44 18.70
C VAL A 349 -8.82 -1.53 19.01
N SER A 350 -9.28 -2.71 19.44
CA SER A 350 -10.65 -2.93 19.87
C SER A 350 -10.99 -2.10 21.11
N TYR A 351 -12.27 -1.74 21.25
CA TYR A 351 -12.77 -1.00 22.41
C TYR A 351 -12.42 -1.69 23.73
N LYS A 352 -12.55 -3.03 23.77
CA LYS A 352 -12.19 -3.83 24.95
C LYS A 352 -10.70 -3.66 25.29
N PHE A 353 -9.83 -3.76 24.30
CA PHE A 353 -8.38 -3.64 24.51
C PHE A 353 -7.99 -2.23 24.95
N ALA A 354 -8.48 -1.18 24.28
CA ALA A 354 -8.22 0.21 24.69
C ALA A 354 -8.72 0.53 26.09
N LYS A 355 -9.87 -0.02 26.49
CA LYS A 355 -10.38 0.15 27.85
C LYS A 355 -9.45 -0.47 28.89
N LEU A 356 -8.92 -1.67 28.62
CA LEU A 356 -7.96 -2.33 29.53
C LEU A 356 -6.65 -1.56 29.61
N MET A 357 -6.21 -0.94 28.52
CA MET A 357 -4.98 -0.15 28.47
C MET A 357 -5.14 1.30 28.97
N ASP A 358 -6.35 1.74 29.30
CA ASP A 358 -6.70 3.14 29.61
C ASP A 358 -6.30 4.13 28.50
N TRP A 359 -6.49 3.75 27.24
CA TRP A 359 -6.19 4.60 26.09
C TRP A 359 -7.34 5.54 25.70
N GLY A 360 -8.36 5.65 26.57
CA GLY A 360 -9.52 6.51 26.41
C GLY A 360 -10.59 5.94 25.46
N PRO A 361 -11.77 6.59 25.39
CA PRO A 361 -12.83 6.17 24.48
C PRO A 361 -12.37 6.43 23.03
N ILE A 362 -12.09 5.34 22.32
CA ILE A 362 -11.96 5.36 20.86
C ILE A 362 -13.30 5.82 20.31
N GLY A 363 -13.32 6.90 19.53
CA GLY A 363 -14.53 7.36 18.85
C GLY A 363 -15.14 6.21 18.06
N GLY A 364 -16.22 5.65 18.58
CA GLY A 364 -16.87 4.49 18.01
C GLY A 364 -17.44 4.86 16.64
N GLY A 365 -16.93 4.20 15.60
CA GLY A 365 -17.76 3.93 14.44
C GLY A 365 -18.91 3.07 14.93
N GLY A 366 -20.08 3.67 15.14
CA GLY A 366 -21.27 2.95 15.53
C GLY A 366 -21.62 1.95 14.43
N TYR A 367 -21.58 0.66 14.74
CA TYR A 367 -22.32 -0.31 13.96
C TYR A 367 -23.80 -0.02 14.21
N LEU A 368 -24.49 0.47 13.18
CA LEU A 368 -25.95 0.41 13.12
C LEU A 368 -26.31 -1.07 12.92
N THR A 369 -26.62 -1.75 14.02
CA THR A 369 -27.32 -3.04 13.94
C THR A 369 -28.74 -2.72 13.48
N LEU A 370 -29.02 -2.93 12.19
CA LEU A 370 -30.39 -2.95 11.69
C LEU A 370 -31.04 -4.20 12.25
N HIS A 371 -31.95 -4.04 13.21
CA HIS A 371 -32.88 -5.09 13.56
C HIS A 371 -33.91 -5.20 12.44
N ASP A 372 -34.09 -6.42 11.93
CA ASP A 372 -35.17 -6.75 11.01
C ASP A 372 -36.50 -6.44 11.72
N PRO A 373 -37.43 -5.66 11.13
CA PRO A 373 -38.68 -5.29 11.79
C PRO A 373 -39.65 -6.47 12.01
N GLU A 374 -39.31 -7.68 11.56
CA GLU A 374 -40.18 -8.87 11.60
C GLU A 374 -39.51 -10.12 12.19
N GLN A 375 -38.89 -10.00 13.39
CA GLN A 375 -38.67 -11.16 14.28
C GLN A 375 -39.01 -10.84 15.74
#